data_AF-A0A5Q6PGP6-F1
#
_entry.id   AF-A0A5Q6PGP6-F1
#
_cell.length_a   1.000
_cell.length_b   1.000
_cell.length_c   1.000
_cell.angle_alpha   90.00
_cell.angle_beta   90.00
_cell.angle_gamma   90.00
#
_symmetry.space_group_name_H-M   'P 1'
#
loop_
_entity.id
_entity.type
_entity.pdbx_description
1 polymer ?
#
loop_
_entity_poly.entity_id
_entity_poly.type
_entity_poly.pdbx_seq_one_letter_code
_entity_poly.pdbx_strand_id
1 'polypeptide(L)' 'MEENQFPTQVQLGGRAVAWVEGEVQDWIKMRINNRKL' A
#
# COMPACT_ATOMS: atom_id res chain seq x y z
N MET A 1 6.41 13.60 5.67
CA MET A 1 6.08 12.20 5.96
C MET A 1 5.61 11.58 4.64
N GLU A 2 5.93 10.33 4.35
CA GLU A 2 5.90 9.74 3.00
C GLU A 2 4.48 9.41 2.51
N GLU A 3 3.63 10.42 2.30
CA GLU A 3 2.19 10.32 1.96
C GLU A 3 1.91 9.81 0.52
N ASN A 4 2.78 8.98 -0.06
CA ASN A 4 2.58 8.39 -1.38
C ASN A 4 3.30 7.05 -1.58
N GLN A 5 3.94 6.50 -0.55
CA GLN A 5 4.63 5.23 -0.66
C GLN A 5 3.68 4.06 -0.55
N PHE A 6 4.02 3.00 -1.29
CA PHE A 6 3.30 1.74 -1.25
C PHE A 6 3.39 1.12 0.15
N PRO A 7 2.35 0.39 0.61
CA PRO A 7 2.35 -0.21 1.95
C PRO A 7 3.56 -1.11 2.21
N THR A 8 3.98 -1.15 3.47
CA THR A 8 5.04 -2.05 3.93
C THR A 8 4.64 -3.50 3.76
N GLN A 9 5.57 -4.32 3.26
CA GLN A 9 5.36 -5.75 3.12
C GLN A 9 5.42 -6.47 4.47
N VAL A 10 4.50 -7.40 4.68
CA VAL A 10 4.44 -8.30 5.83
C VAL A 10 5.04 -9.65 5.43
N GLN A 11 6.02 -10.14 6.19
CA GLN A 11 6.59 -11.46 5.97
C GLN A 11 5.64 -12.54 6.54
N LEU A 12 5.17 -13.45 5.69
CA LEU A 12 4.34 -14.58 6.10
C LEU A 12 5.17 -15.83 6.47
N GLY A 13 6.47 -15.78 6.21
CA GLY A 13 7.42 -16.86 6.48
C GLY A 13 8.11 -17.38 5.22
N GLY A 14 9.33 -17.89 5.37
CA GLY A 14 10.15 -18.37 4.26
C GLY A 14 10.46 -17.26 3.25
N ARG A 15 10.01 -17.43 2.00
CA ARG A 15 10.14 -16.45 0.91
C ARG A 15 8.80 -15.78 0.55
N ALA A 16 7.76 -15.98 1.35
CA ALA A 16 6.45 -15.41 1.11
C ALA A 16 6.32 -14.04 1.79
N VAL A 17 5.84 -13.07 1.03
CA VAL A 17 5.46 -11.73 1.49
C VAL A 17 4.01 -11.48 1.13
N ALA A 18 3.34 -10.70 1.95
CA ALA A 18 1.98 -10.23 1.71
C ALA A 18 1.86 -8.77 2.10
N TRP A 19 0.71 -8.19 1.78
CA TRP A 19 0.35 -6.84 2.15
C TRP A 19 -1.00 -6.85 2.82
N VAL A 20 -1.22 -5.90 3.72
CA VAL A 20 -2.53 -5.72 4.34
C VAL A 20 -3.48 -5.15 3.29
N GLU A 21 -4.55 -5.87 3.00
CA GLU A 21 -5.52 -5.48 1.97
C GLU A 21 -6.05 -4.06 2.19
N GLY A 22 -6.39 -3.70 3.43
CA GLY A 22 -6.87 -2.37 3.79
C GLY A 22 -5.89 -1.26 3.44
N GLU A 23 -4.59 -1.46 3.70
CA GLU A 23 -3.55 -0.47 3.38
C GLU A 23 -3.36 -0.33 1.86
N VAL A 24 -3.40 -1.45 1.12
CA VAL A 24 -3.31 -1.42 -0.34
C VAL A 24 -4.52 -0.70 -0.94
N GLN A 25 -5.73 -0.98 -0.44
CA GLN A 25 -6.95 -0.31 -0.89
C GLN A 25 -6.91 1.20 -0.62
N ASP A 26 -6.42 1.61 0.55
CA ASP A 26 -6.29 3.02 0.90
C ASP A 26 -5.26 3.74 0.02
N TRP A 27 -4.09 3.12 -0.19
CA TRP A 27 -3.06 3.63 -1.09
C TRP A 27 -3.58 3.83 -2.52
N ILE A 28 -4.34 2.87 -3.06
CA ILE A 28 -4.95 2.99 -4.39
C ILE A 28 -5.91 4.19 -4.44
N LYS A 29 -6.79 4.34 -3.44
CA LYS A 29 -7.74 5.47 -3.38
C LYS A 29 -7.00 6.81 -3.32
N MET A 30 -5.99 6.90 -2.48
CA MET A 30 -5.16 8.10 -2.34
C MET A 30 -4.48 8.48 -3.66
N ARG A 31 -3.93 7.51 -4.40
CA ARG A 31 -3.28 7.73 -5.71
C ARG A 31 -4.26 8.19 -6.78
N ILE A 32 -5.45 7.60 -6.82
CA ILE A 32 -6.51 8.01 -7.75
C ILE A 32 -6.97 9.44 -7.43
N ASN A 33 -7.12 9.78 -6.14
CA ASN A 33 -7.50 11.12 -5.73
C ASN A 33 -6.42 12.16 -6.05
N ASN A 34 -5.15 11.84 -5.79
CA ASN A 34 -4.01 12.70 -6.14
C ASN A 34 -3.89 12.96 -7.65
N ARG A 35 -4.25 11.98 -8.50
CA ARG A 35 -4.19 12.12 -9.97
C ARG A 35 -5.29 13.02 -10.55
N LYS A 36 -6.36 13.29 -9.80
CA LYS A 36 -7.50 14.10 -10.24
C LYS A 36 -7.37 15.60 -9.90
N LEU A 37 -6.24 16.01 -9.32
CA LEU A 37 -5.85 17.40 -9.07
C LEU A 37 -4.77 17.82 -10.07
#